data_AF-A0A662F3F3-F1
#
_entry.id   AF-A0A662F3F3-F1
#
_cell.length_a   1.000
_cell.length_b   1.000
_cell.length_c   1.000
_cell.angle_alpha   90.00
_cell.angle_beta   90.00
_cell.angle_gamma   90.00
#
_symmetry.space_group_name_H-M   'P 1'
#
loop_
_entity.id
_entity.type
_entity.pdbx_description
1 polymer ?
#
loop_
_entity_poly.entity_id
_entity_poly.type
_entity_poly.pdbx_seq_one_letter_code
_entity_poly.pdbx_strand_id
1 'polypeptide(L)' 'ALRNEVEKYVVEGDLRRQIYANIQRLKDINAYRGIRHKRRLPVRGQRTRSNARTWKGPRPAKAGKKR' A
#
# COMPACT_ATOMS: atom_id res chain seq x y z
N ALA A 1 5.67 11.74 32.65
CA ALA A 1 5.09 10.38 32.75
C ALA A 1 4.67 9.83 31.38
N LEU A 2 3.66 10.41 30.72
CA LEU A 2 3.12 9.86 29.46
C LEU A 2 4.14 9.81 28.31
N ARG A 3 4.98 10.84 28.14
CA ARG A 3 5.96 10.88 27.04
C ARG A 3 6.98 9.73 27.10
N ASN A 4 7.51 9.45 28.29
CA ASN A 4 8.45 8.36 28.53
C ASN A 4 7.82 6.99 28.27
N GLU A 5 6.50 6.86 28.46
CA GLU A 5 5.79 5.62 28.16
C GLU A 5 5.58 5.45 26.66
N VAL A 6 5.29 6.53 25.94
CA VAL A 6 5.12 6.54 24.48
C VAL A 6 6.43 6.21 23.76
N GLU A 7 7.58 6.66 24.27
CA GLU A 7 8.91 6.38 23.71
C GLU A 7 9.29 4.90 23.71
N LYS A 8 8.65 4.06 24.54
CA LYS A 8 8.88 2.61 24.54
C LYS A 8 8.28 1.91 23.32
N TYR A 9 7.34 2.57 22.64
CA TYR A 9 6.63 2.00 21.50
C TYR A 9 7.19 2.55 20.19
N VAL A 10 7.20 1.72 19.16
CA VAL A 10 7.48 2.18 17.80
C VAL A 10 6.24 2.86 17.26
N VAL A 11 6.24 4.20 17.25
CA VAL A 11 5.09 5.00 16.84
C VAL A 11 5.39 5.79 15.57
N GLU A 12 4.31 6.17 14.90
CA GLU A 12 4.28 7.15 13.80
C GLU A 12 5.42 7.02 12.78
N GLY A 13 6.43 7.88 12.89
CA GLY A 13 7.52 8.03 11.91
C GLY A 13 8.33 6.75 11.76
N ASP A 14 8.73 6.14 12.87
CA ASP A 14 9.56 4.94 12.84
C ASP A 14 8.75 3.73 12.38
N LEU A 15 7.48 3.64 12.78
CA LEU A 15 6.59 2.58 12.30
C LEU A 15 6.37 2.70 10.78
N ARG A 16 6.17 3.92 10.26
CA ARG A 16 6.01 4.17 8.82
C ARG A 16 7.28 3.78 8.05
N ARG A 17 8.47 4.12 8.55
CA ARG A 17 9.76 3.73 7.96
C ARG A 17 9.93 2.22 7.92
N GLN A 18 9.64 1.53 9.02
CA GLN A 18 9.71 0.07 9.09
C GLN A 18 8.75 -0.60 8.09
N ILE A 19 7.51 -0.12 8.00
CA ILE A 19 6.53 -0.64 7.03
C ILE A 19 7.02 -0.41 5.58
N TYR A 20 7.55 0.77 5.29
CA TYR A 20 8.09 1.07 3.97
C TYR A 20 9.26 0.15 3.60
N ALA A 21 10.22 -0.04 4.52
CA ALA A 21 11.35 -0.94 4.36
C ALA A 21 10.87 -2.39 4.10
N ASN A 22 9.86 -2.85 4.84
CA ASN A 22 9.25 -4.16 4.63
C ASN A 22 8.63 -4.31 3.24
N ILE A 23 7.91 -3.29 2.75
CA ILE A 23 7.32 -3.29 1.41
C ILE A 23 8.40 -3.26 0.34
N GLN A 24 9.46 -2.49 0.54
CA GLN A 24 10.56 -2.39 -0.41
C GLN A 24 11.30 -3.73 -0.55
N ARG A 25 11.63 -4.37 0.58
CA ARG A 25 12.19 -5.73 0.62
C ARG A 25 11.36 -6.72 -0.19
N LEU A 26 10.02 -6.69 -0.07
CA LEU A 26 9.14 -7.58 -0.84
C LEU A 26 9.17 -7.32 -2.34
N LYS A 27 9.37 -6.06 -2.76
CA LYS A 27 9.52 -5.70 -4.18
C LYS A 27 10.86 -6.17 -4.73
N ASP A 28 11.94 -5.99 -3.98
CA ASP A 28 13.30 -6.32 -4.42
C ASP A 28 13.47 -7.84 -4.61
N ILE A 29 12.88 -8.65 -3.71
CA ILE A 29 12.84 -10.12 -3.81
C ILE A 29 11.92 -10.60 -4.95
N ASN A 30 11.11 -9.72 -5.55
CA ASN A 30 10.08 -10.07 -6.55
C ASN A 30 9.05 -11.10 -6.07
N ALA A 31 8.77 -11.15 -4.76
CA ALA A 31 7.68 -11.97 -4.24
C ALA A 31 6.33 -11.53 -4.83
N TYR A 32 5.34 -12.43 -4.92
CA TYR A 32 4.01 -12.12 -5.47
C TYR A 32 3.40 -10.84 -4.86
N ARG A 33 3.49 -10.68 -3.54
CA ARG A 33 3.04 -9.46 -2.84
C ARG A 33 3.75 -8.21 -3.33
N GLY A 34 5.07 -8.27 -3.54
CA GLY A 34 5.87 -7.16 -4.06
C GLY A 34 5.46 -6.74 -5.47
N ILE A 35 5.28 -7.71 -6.37
CA ILE A 35 4.79 -7.48 -7.73
C ILE A 35 3.42 -6.79 -7.70
N ARG A 36 2.52 -7.22 -6.81
CA ARG A 36 1.18 -6.63 -6.64
C ARG A 36 1.24 -5.21 -6.08
N HIS A 37 2.14 -4.94 -5.12
CA HIS A 37 2.42 -3.59 -4.64
C HIS A 37 2.94 -2.68 -5.76
N LYS A 38 3.84 -3.16 -6.62
CA LYS A 38 4.35 -2.41 -7.79
C LYS A 38 3.25 -2.10 -8.81
N ARG A 39 2.35 -3.07 -9.05
CA ARG A 39 1.23 -2.95 -10.01
C ARG A 39 -0.01 -2.24 -9.46
N ARG A 40 0.01 -1.72 -8.23
CA ARG A 40 -1.15 -1.10 -7.55
C ARG A 40 -2.38 -2.01 -7.52
N LEU A 41 -2.18 -3.29 -7.17
CA LEU A 41 -3.24 -4.28 -7.04
C LEU A 41 -3.36 -4.80 -5.59
N PRO A 42 -4.54 -5.25 -5.16
CA PRO A 42 -4.71 -5.95 -3.89
C PRO A 42 -3.75 -7.13 -3.72
N VAL A 43 -3.17 -7.24 -2.53
CA VAL A 43 -2.08 -8.18 -2.20
C VAL A 43 -2.55 -9.45 -1.47
N ARG A 44 -3.71 -9.43 -0.81
CA ARG A 44 -4.23 -10.54 0.02
C ARG A 44 -5.10 -11.55 -0.76
N GLY A 45 -4.78 -11.82 -2.03
CA GLY A 45 -5.54 -12.78 -2.86
C GLY A 45 -6.94 -12.32 -3.31
N GLN A 46 -7.29 -11.04 -3.14
CA GLN A 46 -8.60 -10.52 -3.52
C GLN A 46 -8.80 -10.49 -5.04
N ARG A 47 -10.06 -10.63 -5.48
CA ARG A 47 -10.45 -10.55 -6.90
C ARG A 47 -10.24 -9.15 -7.46
N THR A 48 -9.58 -9.03 -8.62
CA THR A 48 -9.24 -7.72 -9.23
C THR A 48 -10.08 -7.32 -10.43
N ARG A 49 -10.99 -8.17 -10.88
CA ARG A 49 -11.81 -7.95 -12.08
C ARG A 49 -12.86 -6.86 -11.89
N SER A 50 -13.67 -6.96 -10.83
CA SER A 50 -14.78 -6.04 -10.54
C SER A 50 -14.40 -4.95 -9.52
N ASN A 51 -14.17 -5.33 -8.27
CA ASN A 51 -14.06 -4.42 -7.13
C ASN A 51 -12.64 -4.38 -6.56
N ALA A 52 -11.80 -3.50 -7.09
CA ALA A 52 -10.43 -3.28 -6.61
C ALA A 52 -9.99 -1.81 -6.68
N ARG A 53 -10.96 -0.87 -6.59
CA ARG A 53 -10.73 0.56 -6.89
C ARG A 53 -9.92 1.27 -5.82
N THR A 54 -10.02 0.89 -4.55
CA THR A 54 -9.24 1.48 -3.45
C THR A 54 -7.73 1.42 -3.72
N TRP A 55 -7.26 0.33 -4.35
CA TRP A 55 -5.85 0.18 -4.74
C TRP A 55 -5.55 0.69 -6.15
N LYS A 56 -6.43 0.44 -7.14
CA LYS A 56 -6.22 0.85 -8.53
C LYS A 56 -6.38 2.36 -8.77
N GLY A 57 -6.97 3.09 -7.82
CA GLY A 57 -7.35 4.49 -7.96
C GLY A 57 -8.72 4.68 -8.66
N PRO A 58 -9.17 5.94 -8.84
CA PRO A 58 -10.41 6.29 -9.54
C PRO A 58 -10.35 5.90 -11.02
N ARG A 59 -11.51 5.68 -11.67
CA ARG A 59 -11.52 5.29 -13.10
C ARG A 59 -10.98 6.47 -13.89
N PRO A 60 -9.95 6.28 -14.75
CA PRO A 60 -9.58 7.34 -15.65
C PRO A 60 -10.84 7.73 -16.42
N ALA A 61 -11.12 9.03 -16.49
CA ALA A 61 -12.20 9.51 -17.31
C ALA A 61 -11.95 9.03 -18.75
N LYS A 62 -12.99 8.53 -19.42
CA LYS A 62 -12.87 8.29 -20.85
C LYS A 62 -12.61 9.64 -21.51
N ALA A 63 -11.48 9.76 -22.23
CA ALA A 63 -11.22 10.94 -23.06
C ALA A 63 -12.45 11.17 -23.96
N GLY A 64 -13.06 12.35 -23.86
CA GLY A 64 -14.19 12.73 -24.71
C GLY A 64 -15.59 12.56 -24.13
N LYS A 65 -15.80 12.23 -22.85
CA LYS A 65 -17.15 12.34 -22.26
C LYS A 65 -17.45 13.81 -21.94
N LYS A 66 -18.01 14.54 -22.91
CA LYS A 66 -18.73 15.80 -22.63
C LYS A 66 -19.80 15.50 -21.58
N ARG A 67 -20.01 16.45 -20.67
CA ARG A 67 -21.13 16.41 -19.72
C ARG A 67 -22.44 16.23 -20.48
#